data_AF-A0A4Y3TU84-F1
#
_entry.id   AF-A0A4Y3TU84-F1
#
_cell.length_a   1.000
_cell.length_b   1.000
_cell.length_c   1.000
_cell.angle_alpha   90.00
_cell.angle_beta   90.00
_cell.angle_gamma   90.00
#
_symmetry.space_group_name_H-M   'P 1'
#
loop_
_entity.id
_entity.type
_entity.pdbx_description
1 polymer ?
#
loop_
_entity_poly.entity_id
_entity_poly.type
_entity_poly.pdbx_seq_one_letter_code
_entity_poly.pdbx_strand_id
1 'polypeptide(L)'
;MNGQIPMNRNHVFDSHGPDVRVRGTAQQLFEKYLQLGRDATGSGDRVAAEAYFQHAEHYFRIMNAMAQAAQQSQIERAERQASRQQRGQNNVAEDGEDKASEAEAEEAEVRDLAMEPQPELSEG
;
A
#
# COMPACT_ATOMS: atom_id res chain seq x y z
N MET A 1 17.04 -15.67 -10.55
CA MET A 1 16.50 -14.29 -10.55
C MET A 1 16.58 -13.76 -9.14
N ASN A 2 17.52 -12.84 -8.85
CA ASN A 2 17.60 -12.23 -7.53
C ASN A 2 16.46 -11.23 -7.40
N GLY A 3 15.37 -11.67 -6.77
CA GLY A 3 14.19 -10.86 -6.48
C GLY A 3 14.57 -9.74 -5.54
N GLN A 4 14.82 -8.56 -6.11
CA GLN A 4 15.05 -7.34 -5.37
C GLN A 4 13.71 -6.95 -4.75
N ILE A 5 13.55 -7.29 -3.48
CA ILE A 5 12.36 -6.99 -2.67
C ILE A 5 12.13 -5.47 -2.79
N PRO A 6 10.90 -5.03 -3.16
CA PRO A 6 10.62 -3.60 -3.30
C PRO A 6 10.81 -2.92 -1.94
N MET A 7 11.92 -2.20 -1.80
CA MET A 7 12.25 -1.51 -0.57
C MET A 7 11.43 -0.21 -0.49
N ASN A 8 10.66 -0.06 0.58
CA ASN A 8 9.93 1.17 0.86
C ASN A 8 10.90 2.32 1.16
N ARG A 9 10.59 3.55 0.73
CA ARG A 9 11.44 4.76 0.91
C ARG A 9 11.98 4.93 2.35
N ASN A 10 11.21 4.51 3.35
CA ASN A 10 11.55 4.59 4.76
C ASN A 10 12.40 3.41 5.27
N HIS A 11 12.93 2.57 4.37
CA HIS A 11 13.80 1.47 4.75
C HIS A 11 15.10 2.00 5.37
N VAL A 12 15.46 1.44 6.52
CA VAL A 12 16.67 1.77 7.26
C VAL A 12 17.73 0.74 6.95
N PHE A 13 18.87 1.20 6.45
CA PHE A 13 20.01 0.37 6.10
C PHE A 13 21.08 0.48 7.20
N ASP A 14 21.88 -0.59 7.34
CA ASP A 14 23.08 -0.62 8.17
C ASP A 14 24.31 -0.64 7.26
N SER A 15 24.89 0.55 7.04
CA SER A 15 26.03 0.76 6.16
C SER A 15 27.33 0.47 6.89
N HIS A 16 28.16 -0.38 6.27
CA HIS A 16 29.49 -0.71 6.75
C HIS A 16 30.53 0.03 5.90
N GLY A 17 30.67 1.34 6.16
CA GLY A 17 31.66 2.17 5.49
C GLY A 17 33.09 1.80 5.88
N PRO A 18 34.09 2.33 5.17
CA PRO A 18 35.51 2.00 5.39
C PRO A 18 35.97 2.25 6.83
N ASP A 19 35.49 3.33 7.46
CA ASP A 19 35.84 3.68 8.85
C ASP A 19 34.63 3.84 9.79
N VAL A 20 33.40 3.86 9.24
CA VAL A 20 32.22 4.23 10.02
C VAL A 20 31.05 3.31 9.70
N ARG A 21 30.50 2.68 10.74
CA ARG A 21 29.18 2.05 10.65
C ARG A 21 28.11 3.11 10.79
N VAL A 22 27.20 3.18 9.83
CA VAL A 22 26.15 4.20 9.79
C VAL A 22 24.80 3.53 9.57
N ARG A 23 23.86 3.82 10.45
CA ARG A 23 22.47 3.39 10.31
C ARG A 23 21.59 4.57 9.92
N GLY A 24 20.79 4.42 8.88
CA GLY A 24 19.91 5.48 8.40
C GLY A 24 19.13 5.10 7.15
N THR A 25 18.29 6.01 6.67
CA THR A 25 17.63 5.85 5.37
C THR A 25 18.64 5.99 4.23
N ALA A 26 18.32 5.50 3.03
CA ALA A 26 19.21 5.62 1.87
C ALA A 26 19.61 7.08 1.58
N GLN A 27 18.70 8.04 1.77
CA GLN A 27 18.99 9.46 1.60
C GLN A 27 20.01 9.97 2.63
N GLN A 28 19.81 9.64 3.91
CA GLN A 28 20.74 10.07 4.97
C GLN A 28 22.14 9.49 4.75
N LEU A 29 22.22 8.23 4.31
CA LEU A 29 23.48 7.58 4.01
C LEU A 29 24.16 8.21 2.80
N PHE A 30 23.40 8.50 1.74
CA PHE A 30 23.91 9.22 0.56
C PHE A 30 24.53 10.57 0.95
N GLU A 31 23.79 11.41 1.69
CA GLU A 31 24.25 12.73 2.11
C GLU A 31 25.52 12.63 2.99
N LYS A 32 25.54 11.69 3.93
CA LYS A 32 26.70 11.48 4.81
C LYS A 32 27.94 11.05 4.03
N TYR A 33 27.82 10.07 3.13
CA TYR A 33 28.97 9.61 2.35
C TYR A 33 29.45 10.64 1.34
N LEU A 34 28.54 11.46 0.79
CA LEU A 34 28.94 12.57 -0.06
C LEU A 34 29.77 13.61 0.72
N GLN A 35 29.39 13.90 1.97
CA GLN A 35 30.16 14.79 2.83
C GLN A 35 31.53 14.20 3.18
N LEU A 36 31.58 12.94 3.64
CA LEU A 36 32.85 12.26 3.95
C LEU A 36 33.79 12.20 2.75
N GLY A 37 33.26 11.97 1.54
CA GLY A 37 34.06 11.98 0.31
C GLY A 37 34.66 13.36 -0.01
N ARG A 38 33.92 14.45 0.24
CA ARG A 38 34.42 15.83 0.07
C ARG A 38 35.51 16.16 1.09
N ASP A 39 35.30 15.78 2.35
CA ASP A 39 36.27 16.00 3.42
C ASP A 39 37.57 15.22 3.15
N ALA A 40 37.46 13.95 2.74
CA ALA A 40 38.61 13.14 2.33
C ALA A 40 39.35 13.75 1.13
N THR A 41 38.62 14.25 0.13
CA THR A 41 39.21 14.94 -1.02
C THR A 41 40.00 16.18 -0.59
N GLY A 42 39.44 17.00 0.31
CA GLY A 42 40.10 18.20 0.83
C GLY A 42 41.35 17.90 1.67
N SER A 43 41.38 16.76 2.36
CA SER A 43 42.55 16.29 3.12
C SER A 43 43.64 15.63 2.26
N GLY A 44 43.35 15.33 0.99
CA GLY A 44 44.28 14.66 0.07
C GLY A 44 44.25 13.12 0.12
N ASP A 45 43.39 12.52 0.95
CA ASP A 45 43.20 11.06 0.99
C ASP A 45 42.29 10.59 -0.15
N ARG A 46 42.91 10.30 -1.29
CA ARG A 46 42.21 9.86 -2.50
C ARG A 46 41.57 8.47 -2.37
N VAL A 47 42.17 7.57 -1.61
CA VAL A 47 41.66 6.20 -1.45
C VAL A 47 40.39 6.23 -0.62
N ALA A 48 40.40 6.96 0.50
CA ALA A 48 39.21 7.15 1.31
C ALA A 48 38.10 7.89 0.54
N ALA A 49 38.45 8.94 -0.21
CA ALA A 49 37.49 9.68 -1.03
C ALA A 49 36.76 8.77 -2.04
N GLU A 50 37.49 7.94 -2.78
CA GLU A 50 36.89 7.00 -3.73
C GLU A 50 35.97 5.99 -3.03
N ALA A 51 36.43 5.42 -1.91
CA ALA A 51 35.61 4.50 -1.12
C ALA A 51 34.30 5.16 -0.64
N TYR A 52 34.35 6.40 -0.16
CA TYR A 52 33.14 7.13 0.25
C TYR A 52 32.22 7.46 -0.94
N PHE A 53 32.77 7.85 -2.09
CA PHE A 53 31.94 8.13 -3.26
C PHE A 53 31.27 6.87 -3.83
N GLN A 54 31.93 5.71 -3.78
CA GLN A 54 31.30 4.43 -4.14
C GLN A 54 30.10 4.12 -3.23
N HIS A 55 30.22 4.40 -1.92
CA HIS A 55 29.10 4.24 -0.99
C HIS A 55 27.96 5.22 -1.30
N ALA A 56 28.28 6.50 -1.56
CA ALA A 56 27.27 7.48 -1.97
C ALA A 56 26.53 7.02 -3.25
N GLU A 57 27.28 6.59 -4.27
CA GLU A 57 26.72 6.10 -5.53
C GLU A 57 25.81 4.87 -5.31
N HIS A 58 26.21 3.94 -4.43
CA HIS A 58 25.39 2.80 -4.07
C HIS A 58 24.03 3.21 -3.49
N TYR A 59 24.00 4.13 -2.52
CA TYR A 59 22.74 4.60 -1.93
C TYR A 59 21.91 5.44 -2.89
N PHE A 60 22.53 6.15 -3.82
CA PHE A 60 21.83 6.83 -4.91
C PHE A 60 21.11 5.84 -5.84
N ARG A 61 21.78 4.74 -6.23
CA ARG A 61 21.15 3.66 -7.01
C ARG A 61 19.96 3.04 -6.29
N ILE A 62 20.10 2.78 -4.98
CA ILE A 62 19.00 2.27 -4.15
C ILE A 62 17.82 3.25 -4.18
N MET A 63 18.06 4.54 -3.96
CA MET A 63 17.01 5.56 -3.95
C MET A 63 16.23 5.61 -5.28
N ASN A 64 16.93 5.52 -6.40
CA ASN A 64 16.33 5.49 -7.73
C ASN A 64 15.50 4.21 -7.95
N ALA A 65 16.02 3.05 -7.53
CA ALA A 65 15.29 1.79 -7.61
C ALA A 65 14.00 1.82 -6.77
N MET A 66 14.05 2.43 -5.58
CA MET A 66 12.87 2.60 -4.72
C MET A 66 11.84 3.55 -5.35
N ALA A 67 12.29 4.63 -5.99
CA ALA A 67 11.40 5.55 -6.70
C ALA A 67 10.70 4.87 -7.88
N GLN A 68 11.43 4.08 -8.67
CA GLN A 68 10.86 3.29 -9.77
C GLN A 68 9.85 2.25 -9.27
N ALA A 69 10.20 1.51 -8.20
CA ALA A 69 9.30 0.53 -7.60
C ALA A 69 8.01 1.19 -7.06
N ALA A 70 8.11 2.37 -6.46
CA ALA A 70 6.96 3.12 -6.00
C ALA A 70 6.04 3.51 -7.17
N GLN A 71 6.59 3.99 -8.28
CA GLN A 71 5.83 4.32 -9.48
C GLN A 71 5.13 3.08 -10.09
N GLN A 72 5.85 1.97 -10.22
CA GLN A 72 5.29 0.71 -10.72
C GLN A 72 4.11 0.25 -9.85
N SER A 73 4.25 0.33 -8.52
CA SER A 73 3.21 -0.07 -7.58
C SER A 73 1.96 0.81 -7.66
N GLN A 74 2.09 2.08 -8.03
CA GLN A 74 0.95 2.99 -8.21
C GLN A 74 0.17 2.64 -9.48
N ILE A 75 0.87 2.36 -10.58
CA ILE A 75 0.25 1.96 -11.86
C ILE A 75 -0.54 0.66 -11.67
N GLU A 76 0.07 -0.35 -11.06
CA GLU A 76 -0.58 -1.64 -10.81
C GLU A 76 -1.84 -1.50 -9.91
N ARG A 77 -1.79 -0.62 -8.90
CA ARG A 77 -2.96 -0.34 -8.06
C ARG A 77 -4.09 0.34 -8.85
N ALA A 78 -3.76 1.28 -9.74
CA ALA A 78 -4.73 1.95 -10.60
C ALA A 78 -5.40 0.97 -11.58
N GLU A 79 -4.64 0.06 -12.20
CA GLU A 79 -5.17 -0.98 -13.10
C GLU A 79 -6.09 -1.97 -12.37
N ARG A 80 -5.71 -2.40 -11.17
CA ARG A 80 -6.56 -3.26 -10.32
C ARG A 80 -7.85 -2.56 -9.89
N GLN A 81 -7.83 -1.25 -9.66
CA GLN A 81 -9.04 -0.48 -9.36
C GLN A 81 -9.94 -0.34 -10.59
N ALA A 82 -9.36 -0.04 -11.76
CA ALA A 82 -10.11 0.08 -13.02
C ALA A 82 -10.79 -1.24 -13.41
N SER A 83 -10.07 -2.37 -13.34
CA SER A 83 -10.65 -3.69 -13.63
C SER A 83 -11.78 -4.07 -12.66
N ARG A 84 -11.69 -3.68 -11.38
CA ARG A 84 -12.74 -3.94 -10.41
C ARG A 84 -13.98 -3.07 -10.63
N GLN A 85 -13.82 -1.83 -11.07
CA GLN A 85 -14.92 -0.95 -11.46
C GLN A 85 -15.69 -1.52 -12.66
N GLN A 86 -14.98 -2.03 -13.67
CA GLN A 86 -15.60 -2.60 -14.87
C GLN A 86 -16.35 -3.90 -14.59
N ARG A 87 -15.82 -4.75 -13.69
CA ARG A 87 -16.51 -5.99 -13.27
C ARG A 87 -17.72 -5.72 -12.38
N GLY A 88 -17.70 -4.65 -11.59
CA GLY A 88 -18.87 -4.21 -10.81
C GLY A 88 -20.00 -3.67 -11.68
N GLN A 89 -19.71 -3.06 -12.82
CA GLN A 89 -20.73 -2.58 -13.76
C GLN A 89 -21.43 -3.71 -14.53
N ASN A 90 -20.71 -4.78 -14.87
CA ASN A 90 -21.32 -5.93 -15.54
C ASN A 90 -22.23 -6.75 -14.62
N ASN A 91 -21.92 -6.87 -13.32
CA ASN A 91 -22.77 -7.60 -12.37
C ASN A 91 -24.06 -6.86 -11.96
N VAL A 92 -24.15 -5.53 -12.15
CA VAL A 92 -25.38 -4.76 -11.87
C VAL A 92 -26.37 -4.84 -13.04
N ALA A 93 -25.91 -5.25 -14.23
CA ALA A 93 -26.76 -5.45 -15.40
C ALA A 93 -27.42 -6.84 -15.45
N GLU A 94 -26.98 -7.80 -14.63
CA GLU A 94 -27.44 -9.20 -14.67
C GLU A 94 -28.30 -9.61 -13.44
N ASP A 95 -28.51 -8.73 -12.45
CA ASP A 95 -29.37 -8.96 -11.25
C ASP A 95 -30.70 -8.18 -11.31
N GLY A 96 -30.96 -7.49 -12.43
CA GLY A 96 -32.13 -6.63 -12.62
C GLY A 96 -33.37 -7.31 -13.22
N GLU A 97 -33.30 -8.59 -13.60
CA GLU A 97 -34.38 -9.27 -14.36
C GLU A 97 -35.15 -10.34 -13.57
N ASP A 98 -34.77 -10.69 -12.33
CA ASP A 98 -35.42 -11.76 -11.53
C ASP A 98 -36.14 -11.27 -10.25
N LYS A 99 -36.59 -10.01 -10.21
CA LYS A 99 -37.33 -9.42 -9.07
C LYS A 99 -38.75 -8.95 -9.44
N ALA A 100 -39.38 -9.53 -10.46
CA ALA A 100 -40.71 -9.14 -10.93
C ALA A 100 -41.82 -10.19 -10.74
N SER A 101 -41.58 -11.34 -10.08
CA SER A 101 -42.54 -12.46 -10.06
C SER A 101 -42.88 -13.05 -8.68
N GLU A 102 -42.54 -12.39 -7.56
CA GLU A 102 -42.87 -12.90 -6.21
C GLU A 102 -43.72 -11.94 -5.35
N ALA A 103 -44.19 -10.80 -5.88
CA ALA A 103 -44.94 -9.80 -5.10
C ALA A 103 -46.47 -9.96 -5.13
N GLU A 104 -47.04 -10.99 -5.75
CA GLU A 104 -48.51 -11.12 -5.91
C GLU A 104 -49.13 -12.39 -5.28
N ALA A 105 -48.37 -13.21 -4.55
CA ALA A 105 -48.86 -14.48 -4.01
C ALA A 105 -49.00 -14.54 -2.47
N GLU A 106 -48.81 -13.44 -1.73
CA GLU A 106 -48.74 -13.47 -0.26
C GLU A 106 -49.76 -12.53 0.44
N GLU A 107 -50.92 -12.25 -0.17
CA GLU A 107 -51.99 -11.44 0.47
C GLU A 107 -53.34 -12.19 0.60
N ALA A 108 -53.34 -13.52 0.45
CA ALA A 108 -54.56 -14.34 0.57
C ALA A 108 -54.61 -15.24 1.82
N GLU A 109 -53.56 -15.29 2.66
CA GLU A 109 -53.48 -16.23 3.80
C GLU A 109 -53.23 -15.52 5.14
N VAL A 110 -54.04 -14.51 5.48
CA VAL A 110 -54.08 -13.91 6.84
C VAL A 110 -55.49 -13.86 7.41
N ARG A 111 -56.43 -14.66 6.86
CA ARG A 111 -57.84 -14.62 7.26
C ARG A 111 -58.29 -15.62 8.32
N ASP A 112 -57.45 -16.56 8.74
CA ASP A 112 -57.83 -17.51 9.77
C ASP A 112 -56.67 -17.69 10.74
N LEU A 113 -56.68 -16.99 11.87
CA LEU A 113 -56.25 -17.49 13.19
C LEU A 113 -56.25 -16.35 14.24
N ALA A 114 -56.93 -16.62 15.36
CA ALA A 114 -56.86 -15.93 16.64
C ALA A 114 -57.72 -14.66 16.84
N MET A 115 -59.03 -14.86 16.73
CA MET A 115 -59.98 -14.37 17.72
C MET A 115 -59.62 -14.98 19.09
N GLU A 116 -59.26 -14.18 20.10
CA GLU A 116 -59.58 -14.37 21.53
C GLU A 116 -59.04 -13.21 22.42
N PRO A 117 -59.58 -13.01 23.64
CA PRO A 117 -60.08 -11.71 24.07
C PRO A 117 -59.21 -11.02 25.14
N GLN A 118 -59.42 -9.70 25.25
CA GLN A 118 -58.94 -8.85 26.34
C GLN A 118 -59.48 -9.34 27.70
N PRO A 119 -58.68 -9.18 28.77
CA PRO A 119 -59.24 -8.79 30.06
C PRO A 119 -58.58 -7.54 30.66
N GLU A 120 -59.35 -6.93 31.56
CA GLU A 120 -59.37 -5.52 31.95
C GLU A 120 -58.25 -5.03 32.90
N LEU A 121 -58.04 -3.71 32.82
CA LEU A 121 -57.83 -2.72 33.89
C LEU A 121 -57.40 -3.21 35.29
N SER A 122 -56.32 -2.61 35.81
CA SER A 122 -56.23 -2.24 37.23
C SER A 122 -55.30 -1.03 37.43
N GLU A 123 -55.83 -0.03 38.13
CA GLU A 123 -55.23 1.26 38.46
C GLU A 123 -54.01 1.18 39.39
N GLY A 124 -53.18 2.22 39.33
CA GLY A 124 -52.16 2.59 40.31
C GLY A 124 -51.65 4.00 40.05
#